data_AF-A0A371M133-F1
#
_entry.id   AF-A0A371M133-F1
#
_cell.length_a   1.000
_cell.length_b   1.000
_cell.length_c   1.000
_cell.angle_alpha   90.00
_cell.angle_beta   90.00
_cell.angle_gamma   90.00
#
_symmetry.space_group_name_H-M   'P 1'
#
loop_
_entity.id
_entity.type
_entity.pdbx_description
1 polymer ?
#
loop_
_entity_poly.entity_id
_entity_poly.type
_entity_poly.pdbx_seq_one_letter_code
_entity_poly.pdbx_strand_id
1 'polypeptide(L)'
;MTAHVAALSELEGWRTEGFAARVHYRGADDAYSIEYYEPSDCVLYWKVKGDGEVAVPVSRDTVPDPLRERVRQDLVEAGIDPEVEKRVV
;
A
#
# COMPACT_ATOMS: atom_id res chain seq x y z
N MET A 1 -11.40 -8.70 10.31
CA MET A 1 -10.34 -8.99 9.33
C MET A 1 -10.92 -9.89 8.27
N THR A 2 -10.78 -9.50 7.02
CA THR A 2 -11.39 -10.12 5.84
C THR A 2 -10.39 -11.03 5.13
N ALA A 3 -10.83 -11.80 4.13
CA ALA A 3 -9.95 -12.77 3.46
C ALA A 3 -8.77 -12.09 2.74
N HIS A 4 -9.01 -11.00 2.02
CA HIS A 4 -7.95 -10.29 1.30
C HIS A 4 -6.96 -9.60 2.26
N VAL A 5 -7.46 -8.96 3.31
CA VAL A 5 -6.62 -8.33 4.34
C VAL A 5 -5.79 -9.38 5.07
N ALA A 6 -6.38 -10.53 5.42
CA ALA A 6 -5.66 -11.64 6.02
C ALA A 6 -4.59 -12.24 5.08
N ALA A 7 -4.86 -12.30 3.77
CA ALA A 7 -3.85 -12.76 2.81
C ALA A 7 -2.69 -11.75 2.71
N LEU A 8 -2.97 -10.45 2.69
CA LEU A 8 -1.94 -9.41 2.73
C LEU A 8 -1.09 -9.49 4.00
N SER A 9 -1.63 -9.82 5.19
CA SER A 9 -0.81 -9.93 6.42
C SER A 9 0.24 -11.04 6.39
N GLU A 10 0.08 -12.03 5.51
CA GLU A 10 1.07 -13.11 5.35
C GLU A 10 2.24 -12.68 4.45
N LEU A 11 2.11 -11.57 3.72
CA LEU A 11 3.13 -11.04 2.82
C LEU A 11 4.09 -10.11 3.56
N GLU A 12 5.32 -10.03 3.05
CA GLU A 12 6.41 -9.33 3.72
C GLU A 12 6.09 -7.85 3.97
N GLY A 13 6.15 -7.44 5.25
CA GLY A 13 6.09 -6.04 5.68
C GLY A 13 4.68 -5.46 5.83
N TRP A 14 3.64 -6.20 5.41
CA TRP A 14 2.26 -5.79 5.59
C TRP A 14 1.81 -5.94 7.04
N ARG A 15 1.05 -4.96 7.51
CA ARG A 15 0.38 -4.94 8.81
C ARG A 15 -1.08 -4.63 8.60
N THR A 16 -1.97 -5.28 9.35
CA THR A 16 -3.41 -5.19 9.14
C THR A 16 -4.14 -4.65 10.33
N GLU A 17 -5.15 -3.83 10.08
CA GLU A 17 -6.06 -3.32 11.10
C GLU A 17 -7.49 -3.31 10.54
N GLY A 18 -8.36 -4.15 11.11
CA GLY A 18 -9.76 -4.23 10.71
C GLY A 18 -9.96 -4.66 9.26
N PHE A 19 -10.22 -3.68 8.39
CA PHE A 19 -10.50 -3.81 6.96
C PHE A 19 -9.41 -3.20 6.07
N ALA A 20 -8.28 -2.79 6.68
CA ALA A 20 -7.16 -2.20 5.99
C ALA A 20 -5.89 -3.02 6.18
N ALA A 21 -5.02 -2.97 5.16
CA ALA A 21 -3.66 -3.47 5.21
C ALA A 21 -2.71 -2.31 4.86
N ARG A 22 -1.56 -2.23 5.53
CA ARG A 22 -0.56 -1.18 5.34
C ARG A 22 0.84 -1.77 5.27
N VAL A 23 1.64 -1.32 4.30
CA VAL A 23 3.06 -1.65 4.19
C VAL A 23 3.89 -0.36 4.15
N HIS A 24 5.06 -0.39 4.80
CA HIS A 24 6.00 0.72 4.76
C HIS A 24 7.19 0.34 3.90
N TYR A 25 7.58 1.24 3.00
CA TYR A 25 8.80 1.12 2.19
C TYR A 25 9.77 2.24 2.56
N ARG A 26 11.04 1.92 2.76
CA ARG A 26 12.10 2.90 3.01
C ARG A 26 13.18 2.73 1.93
N GLY A 27 13.27 3.69 1.03
CA GLY A 27 14.38 3.86 0.10
C GLY A 27 15.54 4.65 0.74
N ALA A 28 16.54 4.98 -0.07
CA ALA A 28 17.71 5.74 0.39
C ALA A 28 17.34 7.16 0.86
N ASP A 29 16.50 7.86 0.11
CA ASP A 29 16.15 9.27 0.35
C ASP A 29 14.66 9.48 0.70
N ASP A 30 13.81 8.48 0.45
CA ASP A 30 12.37 8.59 0.59
C ASP A 30 11.79 7.41 1.38
N ALA A 31 10.76 7.68 2.17
CA ALA A 31 9.94 6.66 2.80
C ALA A 31 8.48 6.81 2.34
N TYR A 32 7.80 5.67 2.16
CA TYR A 32 6.42 5.60 1.74
C TYR A 32 5.63 4.68 2.67
N SER A 33 4.38 5.05 2.93
CA SER A 33 3.36 4.16 3.48
C SER A 33 2.31 3.91 2.42
N ILE A 34 1.94 2.66 2.21
CA ILE A 34 0.96 2.24 1.22
C ILE A 34 -0.14 1.52 1.96
N GLU A 35 -1.38 1.88 1.67
CA GLU A 35 -2.55 1.36 2.36
C GLU A 35 -3.53 0.80 1.35
N TYR A 36 -4.05 -0.39 1.62
CA TYR A 36 -5.18 -0.98 0.92
C TYR A 36 -6.39 -0.98 1.85
N TYR A 37 -7.54 -0.55 1.33
CA TYR A 37 -8.81 -0.54 2.02
C TYR A 37 -9.81 -1.43 1.29
N GLU A 38 -10.21 -2.56 1.89
CA GLU A 38 -11.12 -3.50 1.24
C GLU A 38 -12.52 -2.92 0.91
N PRO A 39 -13.18 -2.16 1.80
CA PRO A 39 -14.56 -1.71 1.54
C PRO A 39 -14.69 -0.76 0.35
N SER A 40 -13.66 0.05 0.11
CA SER A 40 -13.57 0.97 -1.03
C SER A 40 -12.79 0.38 -2.20
N ASP A 41 -12.13 -0.76 -1.98
CA ASP A 41 -11.31 -1.47 -2.94
C ASP A 41 -10.36 -0.51 -3.67
N CYS A 42 -9.54 0.19 -2.87
CA CYS A 42 -8.61 1.23 -3.33
C CYS A 42 -7.27 1.16 -2.58
N VAL A 43 -6.24 1.75 -3.21
CA VAL A 43 -4.89 1.89 -2.66
C VAL A 43 -4.54 3.35 -2.48
N LEU A 44 -4.02 3.71 -1.31
CA LEU A 44 -3.53 5.06 -1.01
C LEU A 44 -2.02 5.06 -0.84
N TYR A 45 -1.39 6.08 -1.42
CA TYR A 45 0.04 6.31 -1.31
C TYR A 45 0.34 7.52 -0.43
N TRP A 46 1.26 7.33 0.50
CA TRP A 46 1.69 8.36 1.42
C TRP A 46 3.21 8.49 1.34
N LYS A 47 3.71 9.72 1.17
CA LYS A 47 5.13 10.01 1.32
C LYS A 47 5.40 10.45 2.76
N VAL A 48 6.30 9.75 3.42
CA VAL A 48 6.71 10.03 4.79
C VAL A 48 7.91 10.97 4.75
N LYS A 49 7.81 12.10 5.44
CA LYS A 49 8.83 13.16 5.46
C LYS A 49 9.68 13.12 6.74
N GLY A 50 10.93 13.56 6.61
CA GLY A 50 11.81 13.85 7.74
C GLY A 50 12.00 12.64 8.65
N ASP A 51 11.73 12.82 9.94
CA ASP A 51 11.96 11.81 10.99
C ASP A 51 10.98 10.61 10.95
N GLY A 52 9.96 10.65 10.08
CA GLY A 52 8.97 9.57 9.99
C GLY A 52 7.61 9.90 10.60
N GLU A 53 7.48 11.07 11.25
CA GLU A 53 6.26 11.45 11.98
C GLU A 53 5.14 11.98 11.07
N VAL A 54 5.48 12.51 9.89
CA VAL A 54 4.52 13.14 8.99
C VAL A 54 4.43 12.35 7.69
N ALA A 55 3.24 11.80 7.42
CA ALA A 55 2.89 11.20 6.15
C ALA A 55 1.95 12.14 5.38
N VAL A 56 2.31 12.48 4.14
CA VAL A 56 1.47 13.30 3.25
C VAL A 56 0.92 12.43 2.13
N PRO A 57 -0.37 12.55 1.77
CA PRO A 57 -0.92 11.80 0.65
C PRO A 57 -0.25 12.30 -0.64
N VAL A 58 0.09 11.37 -1.52
CA VAL A 58 0.72 11.67 -2.80
C VAL A 58 0.04 10.91 -3.91
N SER A 59 0.07 11.49 -5.12
CA SER A 59 -0.47 10.83 -6.30
C SER A 59 0.39 9.64 -6.70
N ARG A 60 -0.26 8.60 -7.21
CA ARG A 60 0.36 7.38 -7.73
C ARG A 60 1.51 7.64 -8.70
N ASP A 61 1.36 8.63 -9.58
CA ASP A 61 2.36 9.02 -10.59
C ASP A 61 3.67 9.55 -9.98
N THR A 62 3.65 9.99 -8.72
CA THR A 62 4.85 10.45 -8.01
C THR A 62 5.60 9.32 -7.29
N VAL A 63 5.02 8.12 -7.26
CA VAL A 63 5.58 6.96 -6.57
C VAL A 63 6.48 6.15 -7.51
N PRO A 64 7.70 5.76 -7.07
CA PRO A 64 8.62 4.99 -7.90
C PRO A 64 8.00 3.70 -8.45
N ASP A 65 8.28 3.40 -9.73
CA ASP A 65 7.76 2.20 -10.41
C ASP A 65 8.04 0.89 -9.64
N PRO A 66 9.28 0.62 -9.14
CA PRO A 66 9.55 -0.64 -8.45
C PRO A 66 8.69 -0.86 -7.19
N LEU A 67 8.34 0.23 -6.50
CA LEU A 67 7.45 0.17 -5.34
C LEU A 67 6.02 -0.14 -5.79
N ARG A 68 5.54 0.51 -6.86
CA ARG A 68 4.22 0.22 -7.43
C ARG A 68 4.13 -1.21 -7.96
N GLU A 69 5.18 -1.71 -8.60
CA GLU A 69 5.27 -3.08 -9.10
C GLU A 69 5.17 -4.10 -7.96
N ARG A 70 5.92 -3.90 -6.86
CA ARG A 70 5.79 -4.73 -5.66
C ARG A 70 4.36 -4.74 -5.12
N VAL A 71 3.76 -3.56 -4.92
CA VAL A 71 2.39 -3.47 -4.39
C VAL A 71 1.41 -4.21 -5.29
N ARG A 72 1.51 -4.06 -6.61
CA ARG A 72 0.66 -4.78 -7.56
C ARG A 72 0.87 -6.29 -7.51
N GLN A 73 2.10 -6.76 -7.30
CA GLN A 73 2.39 -8.18 -7.10
C GLN A 73 1.75 -8.70 -5.81
N ASP A 74 1.90 -7.97 -4.70
CA ASP A 74 1.32 -8.35 -3.40
C ASP A 74 -0.22 -8.43 -3.49
N LEU A 75 -0.86 -7.51 -4.21
CA LEU A 75 -2.30 -7.57 -4.47
C LEU A 75 -2.70 -8.86 -5.20
N VAL A 76 -1.96 -9.23 -6.25
CA VAL A 76 -2.20 -10.48 -6.99
C VAL A 76 -2.02 -11.70 -6.09
N GLU A 77 -0.95 -11.74 -5.29
CA GLU A 77 -0.69 -12.84 -4.35
C GLU A 77 -1.79 -12.96 -3.27
N ALA A 78 -2.37 -11.83 -2.85
CA ALA A 78 -3.51 -11.79 -1.93
C ALA A 78 -4.88 -12.06 -2.60
N GLY A 79 -4.91 -12.31 -3.91
CA GLY A 79 -6.14 -12.56 -4.68
C GLY A 79 -6.96 -11.31 -4.98
N ILE A 80 -6.37 -10.12 -4.86
CA ILE A 80 -6.98 -8.83 -5.17
C ILE A 80 -6.64 -8.45 -6.61
N ASP A 81 -7.60 -7.89 -7.35
CA ASP A 81 -7.34 -7.36 -8.69
C ASP A 81 -6.35 -6.18 -8.62
N PRO A 82 -5.16 -6.25 -9.23
CA PRO A 82 -4.19 -5.15 -9.17
C PRO A 82 -4.66 -3.87 -9.86
N GLU A 83 -5.77 -3.86 -10.59
CA GLU A 83 -6.34 -2.63 -11.16
C GLU A 83 -6.95 -1.70 -10.11
N VAL A 84 -7.21 -2.20 -8.89
CA VAL A 84 -7.66 -1.38 -7.75
C VAL A 84 -6.63 -0.31 -7.36
N GLU A 85 -5.36 -0.59 -7.63
CA GLU A 85 -4.23 0.34 -7.41
C GLU A 85 -4.30 1.59 -8.30
N LYS A 86 -5.05 1.54 -9.41
CA LYS A 86 -5.24 2.68 -10.32
C LYS A 86 -6.48 3.51 -10.00
N ARG A 87 -7.32 3.07 -9.05
CA ARG A 87 -8.56 3.78 -8.74
C ARG A 87 -8.25 5.08 -8.01
N VAL A 88 -8.86 6.15 -8.49
CA VAL A 88 -8.83 7.45 -7.84
C VAL A 88 -10.05 7.54 -6.94
N VAL A 89 -9.82 7.84 -5.66
CA VAL A 89 -10.84 8.06 -4.62
C VAL A 89 -10.90 9.52 -4.25
#